data_AF-A0AAV4MD68-F1
#
_entry.id   AF-A0AAV4MD68-F1
#
_cell.length_a   1.000
_cell.length_b   1.000
_cell.length_c   1.000
_cell.angle_alpha   90.00
_cell.angle_beta   90.00
_cell.angle_gamma   90.00
#
_symmetry.space_group_name_H-M   'P 1'
#
loop_
_entity.id
_entity.type
_entity.pdbx_description
1 polymer ?
#
loop_
_entity_poly.entity_id
_entity_poly.type
_entity_poly.pdbx_seq_one_letter_code
_entity_poly.pdbx_strand_id
1 'polypeptide(L)'
;MTHLVSAAKEAKNVCLAAFSDMRWNCSSITRAPYLTPDLVKGTREQAFVYALASASVAHSIAGNFADAPWRQKSVRKMVVASVNRHNNQAGRRAVRSSLQTDCKCHGVSGSCNIKTCWKALPRLSEIGERLKRKYYISTEVKQRQIGSKYKLMPVNGKLSMFQKNDLIFVAKSPDYCLKDDRAGSPGTHGRLCNNTSTERTVATPCAAGEVTGLSRQKRSAGVSASTTGAATSNAKSAEHGSTPTNATEQQQKRCVIHLVKWRNH
;
A
#
# COMPACT_ATOMS: atom_id res chain seq x y z
N MET A 1 17.77 14.44 -12.80
CA MET A 1 17.00 13.17 -12.67
C MET A 1 16.87 12.65 -11.23
N THR A 2 17.48 13.28 -10.22
CA THR A 2 17.44 12.87 -8.79
C THR A 2 16.03 12.84 -8.19
N HIS A 3 15.18 13.81 -8.52
CA HIS A 3 13.80 13.88 -8.04
C HIS A 3 12.94 12.68 -8.48
N LEU A 4 13.15 12.15 -9.68
CA LEU A 4 12.40 10.97 -10.16
C LEU A 4 12.80 9.69 -9.42
N VAL A 5 14.09 9.55 -9.09
CA VAL A 5 14.58 8.42 -8.30
C VAL A 5 14.04 8.48 -6.87
N SER A 6 13.99 9.69 -6.28
CA SER A 6 13.38 9.90 -4.97
C SER A 6 11.88 9.56 -4.98
N ALA A 7 11.13 10.05 -5.97
CA ALA A 7 9.72 9.74 -6.15
C ALA A 7 9.49 8.22 -6.26
N ALA A 8 10.26 7.53 -7.11
CA ALA A 8 10.14 6.09 -7.26
C ALA A 8 10.38 5.32 -5.95
N LYS A 9 11.38 5.75 -5.14
CA LYS A 9 11.65 5.19 -3.82
C LYS A 9 10.50 5.46 -2.84
N GLU A 10 9.97 6.67 -2.83
CA GLU A 10 8.86 7.05 -1.95
C GLU A 10 7.58 6.27 -2.30
N ALA A 11 7.24 6.17 -3.59
CA ALA A 11 6.13 5.36 -4.07
C ALA A 11 6.26 3.89 -3.63
N LYS A 12 7.46 3.30 -3.76
CA LYS A 12 7.74 1.93 -3.30
C LYS A 12 7.47 1.79 -1.80
N ASN A 13 7.99 2.71 -0.98
CA ASN A 13 7.84 2.65 0.47
C ASN A 13 6.37 2.80 0.89
N VAL A 14 5.65 3.76 0.30
CA VAL A 14 4.21 3.95 0.56
C VAL A 14 3.41 2.72 0.15
N CYS A 15 3.72 2.09 -0.99
CA CYS A 15 3.02 0.89 -1.43
C CYS A 15 3.24 -0.30 -0.48
N LEU A 16 4.49 -0.55 -0.09
CA LEU A 16 4.85 -1.62 0.85
C LEU A 16 4.18 -1.40 2.22
N ALA A 17 4.16 -0.16 2.71
CA ALA A 17 3.50 0.18 3.97
C ALA A 17 1.98 -0.01 3.89
N ALA A 18 1.35 0.55 2.85
CA ALA A 18 -0.10 0.52 2.66
C ALA A 18 -0.66 -0.90 2.52
N PHE A 19 0.13 -1.87 2.05
CA PHE A 19 -0.32 -3.24 1.84
C PHE A 19 0.38 -4.27 2.76
N SER A 20 1.10 -3.81 3.78
CA SER A 20 1.92 -4.67 4.65
C SER A 20 1.13 -5.83 5.32
N ASP A 21 -0.15 -5.62 5.59
CA ASP A 21 -1.10 -6.54 6.22
C ASP A 21 -1.92 -7.37 5.22
N MET A 22 -1.90 -7.03 3.94
CA MET A 22 -2.69 -7.67 2.87
C MET A 22 -1.96 -8.89 2.30
N ARG A 23 -2.70 -9.86 1.74
CA ARG A 23 -2.09 -11.05 1.09
C ARG A 23 -1.12 -10.68 -0.04
N TRP A 24 -1.47 -9.69 -0.85
CA TRP A 24 -0.53 -8.97 -1.69
C TRP A 24 0.04 -7.79 -0.92
N ASN A 25 1.35 -7.78 -0.68
CA ASN A 25 2.03 -6.77 0.13
C ASN A 25 2.84 -5.75 -0.66
N CYS A 26 2.53 -5.61 -1.95
CA CYS A 26 3.30 -4.80 -2.89
C CYS A 26 4.77 -5.20 -3.08
N SER A 27 5.22 -6.39 -2.62
CA SER A 27 6.61 -6.84 -2.83
C SER A 27 7.02 -6.91 -4.29
N SER A 28 6.08 -7.18 -5.21
CA SER A 28 6.31 -7.18 -6.66
C SER A 28 6.90 -5.88 -7.21
N ILE A 29 6.62 -4.72 -6.59
CA ILE A 29 7.17 -3.42 -7.01
C ILE A 29 8.69 -3.33 -6.84
N THR A 30 9.26 -4.15 -5.95
CA THR A 30 10.70 -4.16 -5.67
C THR A 30 11.54 -4.64 -6.85
N ARG A 31 10.92 -5.38 -7.78
CA ARG A 31 11.56 -5.96 -8.97
C ARG A 31 11.59 -5.01 -10.16
N ALA A 32 11.07 -3.79 -10.02
CA ALA A 32 11.12 -2.78 -11.08
C ALA A 32 12.56 -2.58 -11.60
N PRO A 33 12.78 -2.47 -12.93
CA PRO A 33 11.76 -2.37 -13.98
C PRO A 33 11.17 -3.70 -14.46
N TYR A 34 11.68 -4.85 -13.99
CA TYR A 34 11.24 -6.19 -14.37
C TYR A 34 10.07 -6.66 -13.50
N LEU A 35 8.90 -6.10 -13.77
CA LEU A 35 7.67 -6.37 -13.02
C LEU A 35 7.11 -7.77 -13.28
N THR A 36 6.50 -8.35 -12.25
CA THR A 36 5.80 -9.65 -12.33
C THR A 36 4.42 -9.55 -12.95
N PRO A 37 3.84 -10.69 -13.39
CA PRO A 37 2.53 -10.74 -14.06
C PRO A 37 1.38 -10.02 -13.34
N ASP A 38 1.39 -10.00 -11.99
CA ASP A 38 0.46 -9.25 -11.15
C ASP A 38 0.54 -7.74 -11.38
N LEU A 39 1.64 -7.21 -11.90
CA LEU A 39 1.85 -5.79 -12.19
C LEU A 39 1.97 -5.46 -13.69
N VAL A 40 1.74 -6.44 -14.59
CA VAL A 40 1.76 -6.21 -16.06
C VAL A 40 0.47 -6.60 -16.78
N LYS A 41 -0.36 -7.48 -16.20
CA LYS A 41 -1.55 -8.04 -16.86
C LYS A 41 -2.81 -7.16 -16.81
N GLY A 42 -2.79 -6.00 -16.15
CA GLY A 42 -3.97 -5.15 -15.98
C GLY A 42 -4.75 -5.47 -14.71
N THR A 43 -4.09 -5.92 -13.64
CA THR A 43 -4.74 -6.29 -12.38
C THR A 43 -5.15 -5.07 -11.56
N ARG A 44 -5.89 -5.32 -10.48
CA ARG A 44 -6.22 -4.32 -9.48
C ARG A 44 -4.97 -3.75 -8.79
N GLU A 45 -3.99 -4.61 -8.51
CA GLU A 45 -2.74 -4.23 -7.87
C GLU A 45 -1.90 -3.32 -8.79
N GLN A 46 -1.87 -3.63 -10.10
CA GLN A 46 -1.27 -2.76 -11.10
C GLN A 46 -1.95 -1.39 -11.13
N ALA A 47 -3.29 -1.33 -11.06
CA ALA A 47 -4.04 -0.08 -11.07
C ALA A 47 -3.62 0.86 -9.92
N PHE A 48 -3.45 0.31 -8.72
CA PHE A 48 -2.97 1.06 -7.56
C PHE A 48 -1.51 1.52 -7.76
N VAL A 49 -0.61 0.63 -8.18
CA VAL A 49 0.81 0.98 -8.38
C VAL A 49 0.99 2.09 -9.40
N TYR A 50 0.26 2.05 -10.52
CA TYR A 50 0.32 3.10 -11.54
C TYR A 50 -0.21 4.44 -11.03
N ALA A 51 -1.35 4.43 -10.31
CA ALA A 51 -1.90 5.64 -9.70
C ALA A 51 -0.97 6.22 -8.62
N LEU A 52 -0.36 5.37 -7.78
CA LEU A 52 0.56 5.83 -6.74
C LEU A 52 1.88 6.34 -7.34
N ALA A 53 2.42 5.67 -8.37
CA ALA A 53 3.64 6.12 -9.04
C ALA A 53 3.42 7.48 -9.73
N SER A 54 2.30 7.66 -10.43
CA SER A 54 1.98 8.96 -11.04
C SER A 54 1.71 10.05 -10.00
N ALA A 55 1.08 9.69 -8.86
CA ALA A 55 0.85 10.57 -7.74
C ALA A 55 2.17 10.98 -7.07
N SER A 56 3.08 10.05 -6.85
CA SER A 56 4.39 10.32 -6.25
C SER A 56 5.24 11.23 -7.12
N VAL A 57 5.28 10.95 -8.43
CA VAL A 57 5.96 11.83 -9.38
C VAL A 57 5.33 13.23 -9.39
N ALA A 58 3.99 13.33 -9.42
CA ALA A 58 3.25 14.58 -9.28
C ALA A 58 3.55 15.33 -7.96
N HIS A 59 3.67 14.58 -6.87
CA HIS A 59 3.96 15.08 -5.54
C HIS A 59 5.39 15.61 -5.43
N SER A 60 6.38 14.91 -5.98
CA SER A 60 7.80 15.29 -5.90
C SER A 60 8.19 16.48 -6.79
N ILE A 61 7.41 16.82 -7.81
CA ILE A 61 7.74 17.91 -8.76
C ILE A 61 6.74 19.08 -8.68
N ALA A 62 5.65 18.95 -7.91
CA ALA A 62 4.63 19.99 -7.65
C ALA A 62 4.19 20.81 -8.90
N GLY A 63 4.22 20.20 -10.08
CA GLY A 63 3.94 20.83 -11.36
C GLY A 63 3.44 19.80 -12.38
N ASN A 64 2.49 20.21 -13.21
CA ASN A 64 1.74 19.33 -14.11
C ASN A 64 2.64 18.41 -14.96
N PHE A 65 2.34 17.11 -14.96
CA PHE A 65 3.04 16.12 -15.78
C PHE A 65 2.30 15.82 -17.08
N ALA A 66 3.07 15.74 -18.16
CA ALA A 66 2.61 15.18 -19.43
C ALA A 66 2.42 13.66 -19.29
N ASP A 67 1.20 13.17 -19.52
CA ASP A 67 1.00 11.77 -19.89
C ASP A 67 1.65 11.55 -21.25
N ALA A 68 2.92 11.15 -21.29
CA ALA A 68 3.51 10.71 -22.55
C ALA A 68 2.79 9.41 -22.99
N PRO A 69 2.22 9.36 -24.21
CA PRO A 69 1.67 8.13 -24.73
C PRO A 69 2.80 7.11 -24.89
N TRP A 70 2.66 5.94 -24.27
CA TRP A 70 3.53 4.80 -24.57
C TRP A 70 3.31 4.38 -26.03
N ARG A 71 4.29 4.60 -26.91
CA ARG A 71 4.26 4.06 -28.29
C ARG A 71 4.42 2.54 -28.22
N GLN A 72 3.36 1.78 -28.48
CA GLN A 72 3.47 0.35 -28.80
C GLN A 72 2.31 -0.15 -29.69
N LYS A 73 2.67 -0.99 -30.67
CA LYS A 73 1.89 -1.35 -31.86
C LYS A 73 0.89 -2.53 -31.69
N SER A 74 0.32 -2.81 -30.51
CA SER A 74 -0.66 -3.92 -30.36
C SER A 74 -1.93 -3.59 -29.56
N VAL A 75 -3.07 -4.18 -29.96
CA VAL A 75 -4.42 -3.90 -29.40
C VAL A 75 -4.57 -4.37 -27.95
N ARG A 76 -4.03 -5.55 -27.58
CA ARG A 76 -4.03 -6.03 -26.18
C ARG A 76 -3.19 -5.12 -25.26
N LYS A 77 -2.08 -4.57 -25.78
CA LYS A 77 -1.29 -3.52 -25.12
C LYS A 77 -2.04 -2.19 -25.06
N MET A 78 -2.95 -1.92 -26.00
CA MET A 78 -3.77 -0.71 -26.04
C MET A 78 -4.81 -0.65 -24.90
N VAL A 79 -5.44 -1.77 -24.54
CA VAL A 79 -6.43 -1.80 -23.44
C VAL A 79 -5.76 -1.54 -22.10
N VAL A 80 -4.68 -2.28 -21.79
CA VAL A 80 -3.90 -2.07 -20.56
C VAL A 80 -3.29 -0.67 -20.54
N ALA A 81 -2.80 -0.14 -21.67
CA ALA A 81 -2.31 1.24 -21.74
C ALA A 81 -3.42 2.27 -21.46
N SER A 82 -4.64 2.06 -21.97
CA SER A 82 -5.77 2.96 -21.71
C SER A 82 -6.16 2.95 -20.22
N VAL A 83 -6.20 1.78 -19.60
CA VAL A 83 -6.41 1.60 -18.16
C VAL A 83 -5.30 2.28 -17.35
N ASN A 84 -4.04 2.03 -17.71
CA ASN A 84 -2.89 2.65 -17.04
C ASN A 84 -2.91 4.17 -17.16
N ARG A 85 -3.32 4.72 -18.32
CA ARG A 85 -3.50 6.17 -18.50
C ARG A 85 -4.60 6.73 -17.59
N HIS A 86 -5.74 6.03 -17.48
CA HIS A 86 -6.81 6.43 -16.57
C HIS A 86 -6.35 6.42 -15.12
N ASN A 87 -5.70 5.34 -14.67
CA ASN A 87 -5.19 5.20 -13.30
C ASN A 87 -4.11 6.24 -12.99
N ASN A 88 -3.21 6.52 -13.94
CA ASN A 88 -2.23 7.59 -13.82
C ASN A 88 -2.90 8.95 -13.59
N GLN A 89 -3.96 9.25 -14.35
CA GLN A 89 -4.72 10.50 -14.17
C GLN A 89 -5.46 10.54 -12.84
N ALA A 90 -6.04 9.42 -12.40
CA ALA A 90 -6.67 9.32 -11.10
C ALA A 90 -5.66 9.61 -9.97
N GLY A 91 -4.44 9.06 -10.06
CA GLY A 91 -3.33 9.36 -9.15
C GLY A 91 -2.97 10.84 -9.10
N ARG A 92 -2.78 11.50 -10.25
CA ARG A 92 -2.49 12.94 -10.28
C ARG A 92 -3.64 13.81 -9.78
N ARG A 93 -4.89 13.42 -10.06
CA ARG A 93 -6.08 14.08 -9.49
C ARG A 93 -6.13 13.90 -7.98
N ALA A 94 -5.72 12.74 -7.45
CA ALA A 94 -5.63 12.51 -6.01
C ALA A 94 -4.66 13.49 -5.35
N VAL A 95 -3.49 13.75 -5.94
CA VAL A 95 -2.55 14.78 -5.46
C VAL A 95 -3.21 16.16 -5.44
N ARG A 96 -3.72 16.62 -6.60
CA ARG A 96 -4.32 17.96 -6.73
C ARG A 96 -5.51 18.18 -5.78
N SER A 97 -6.35 17.17 -5.62
CA SER A 97 -7.53 17.24 -4.74
C SER A 97 -7.19 17.09 -3.26
N SER A 98 -5.93 16.76 -2.91
CA SER A 98 -5.50 16.65 -1.51
C SER A 98 -4.72 17.87 -1.04
N LEU A 99 -4.55 18.91 -1.87
CA LEU A 99 -3.90 20.16 -1.49
C LEU A 99 -4.65 20.86 -0.35
N GLN A 100 -3.96 21.07 0.76
CA GLN A 100 -4.48 21.76 1.93
C GLN A 100 -4.09 23.23 1.88
N THR A 101 -4.90 24.11 2.46
CA THR A 101 -4.51 25.52 2.61
C THR A 101 -3.84 25.68 3.97
N ASP A 102 -2.53 25.92 3.95
CA ASP A 102 -1.78 26.27 5.14
C ASP A 102 -1.68 27.79 5.22
N CYS A 103 -1.79 28.34 6.42
CA CYS A 103 -1.72 29.78 6.64
C CYS A 103 -0.74 30.11 7.75
N LYS A 104 0.10 31.13 7.55
CA LYS A 104 0.88 31.77 8.59
C LYS A 104 0.23 33.09 8.99
N CYS A 105 -0.05 33.22 10.27
CA CYS A 105 -0.55 34.45 10.85
C CYS A 105 0.60 35.43 11.07
N HIS A 106 0.33 36.70 10.78
CA HIS A 106 1.21 37.82 11.03
C HIS A 106 0.42 38.84 11.87
N GLY A 107 0.93 39.23 13.03
CA GLY A 107 0.25 40.18 13.91
C GLY A 107 1.03 40.41 15.19
N VAL A 108 0.84 41.59 15.78
CA VAL A 108 1.49 41.95 17.06
C VAL A 108 0.99 41.00 18.15
N SER A 109 1.91 40.51 18.98
CA SER A 109 1.63 39.58 20.08
C SER A 109 0.92 38.26 19.69
N GLY A 110 1.13 37.76 18.47
CA GLY A 110 0.55 36.48 18.02
C GLY A 110 -0.90 36.56 17.53
N SER A 111 -1.43 37.77 17.31
CA SER A 111 -2.71 37.95 16.63
C SER A 111 -2.68 37.49 15.17
N CYS A 112 -3.83 37.06 14.63
CA CYS A 112 -3.97 36.58 13.25
C CYS A 112 -4.88 37.49 12.40
N ASN A 113 -4.77 38.81 12.57
CA ASN A 113 -5.57 39.78 11.80
C ASN A 113 -5.13 39.87 10.33
N ILE A 114 -3.84 39.65 10.04
CA ILE A 114 -3.33 39.45 8.69
C ILE A 114 -2.69 38.06 8.63
N LYS A 115 -2.94 37.32 7.55
CA LYS A 115 -2.35 36.00 7.35
C LYS A 115 -2.03 35.77 5.88
N THR A 116 -0.94 35.07 5.64
CA THR A 116 -0.54 34.63 4.32
C THR A 116 -0.80 33.14 4.21
N CYS A 117 -1.59 32.74 3.21
CA CYS A 117 -1.94 31.34 2.99
C CYS A 117 -1.36 30.81 1.68
N TRP A 118 -1.03 29.53 1.63
CA TRP A 118 -0.58 28.82 0.44
C TRP A 118 -1.17 27.42 0.36
N LYS A 119 -1.14 26.82 -0.82
CA LYS A 119 -1.52 25.41 -1.00
C LYS A 119 -0.31 24.53 -0.71
N ALA A 120 -0.44 23.67 0.29
CA ALA A 120 0.57 22.70 0.68
C ALA A 120 0.15 21.28 0.27
N LEU A 121 1.15 20.47 -0.11
CA LEU A 121 0.95 19.05 -0.39
C LEU A 121 0.95 18.27 0.94
N PRO A 122 -0.02 17.38 1.18
CA PRO A 122 0.02 16.46 2.31
C PRO A 122 1.12 15.42 2.08
N ARG A 123 1.39 14.59 3.09
CA ARG A 123 2.35 13.48 2.93
C ARG A 123 1.86 12.50 1.86
N LEU A 124 2.76 11.90 1.09
CA LEU A 124 2.38 10.93 0.07
C LEU A 124 1.64 9.71 0.66
N SER A 125 1.92 9.35 1.92
CA SER A 125 1.20 8.31 2.65
C SER A 125 -0.31 8.58 2.74
N GLU A 126 -0.73 9.83 2.97
CA GLU A 126 -2.15 10.20 3.02
C GLU A 126 -2.83 10.06 1.66
N ILE A 127 -2.11 10.42 0.59
CA ILE A 127 -2.56 10.19 -0.78
C ILE A 127 -2.63 8.69 -1.09
N GLY A 128 -1.67 7.91 -0.59
CA GLY A 128 -1.64 6.45 -0.66
C GLY A 128 -2.88 5.82 -0.03
N GLU A 129 -3.28 6.27 1.16
CA GLU A 129 -4.51 5.78 1.83
C GLU A 129 -5.79 6.16 1.08
N ARG A 130 -5.83 7.36 0.48
CA ARG A 130 -6.94 7.76 -0.40
C ARG A 130 -7.04 6.85 -1.63
N LEU A 131 -5.90 6.51 -2.24
CA LEU A 131 -5.85 5.56 -3.36
C LEU A 131 -6.14 4.12 -2.93
N LYS A 132 -5.76 3.71 -1.71
CA LYS A 132 -6.06 2.38 -1.17
C LYS A 132 -7.56 2.18 -1.00
N ARG A 133 -8.29 3.21 -0.54
CA ARG A 133 -9.77 3.20 -0.55
C ARG A 133 -10.35 3.01 -1.94
N LYS A 134 -9.78 3.68 -2.96
CA LYS A 134 -10.18 3.50 -4.37
C LYS A 134 -9.81 2.13 -4.93
N TYR A 135 -8.74 1.51 -4.43
CA TYR A 135 -8.37 0.14 -4.78
C TYR A 135 -9.45 -0.86 -4.34
N TYR A 136 -9.98 -0.76 -3.11
CA TYR A 136 -11.00 -1.69 -2.62
C TYR A 136 -12.30 -1.67 -3.45
N ILE A 137 -12.72 -0.47 -3.90
CA ILE A 137 -13.95 -0.27 -4.68
C ILE A 137 -13.70 -0.19 -6.20
N SER A 138 -12.52 -0.57 -6.66
CA SER A 138 -12.14 -0.46 -8.08
C SER A 138 -12.98 -1.36 -8.98
N THR A 139 -13.17 -0.92 -10.23
CA THR A 139 -14.09 -1.55 -11.18
C THR A 139 -13.35 -2.37 -12.23
N GLU A 140 -13.76 -3.62 -12.41
CA GLU A 140 -13.34 -4.44 -13.55
C GLU A 140 -14.00 -3.91 -14.83
N VAL A 141 -13.20 -3.64 -15.86
CA VAL A 141 -13.67 -3.11 -17.14
C VAL A 141 -13.28 -4.03 -18.30
N LYS A 142 -14.09 -4.02 -19.35
CA LYS A 142 -13.80 -4.63 -20.65
C LYS A 142 -13.89 -3.60 -21.75
N GLN A 143 -13.14 -3.81 -22.82
CA GLN A 143 -13.26 -2.98 -24.01
C GLN A 143 -14.47 -3.44 -24.81
N ARG A 144 -15.38 -2.53 -25.13
CA ARG A 144 -16.53 -2.77 -26.00
C ARG A 144 -16.46 -1.82 -27.19
N GLN A 145 -16.71 -2.35 -28.38
CA GLN A 145 -16.87 -1.52 -29.57
C GLN A 145 -18.26 -0.88 -29.55
N ILE A 146 -18.30 0.44 -29.72
CA ILE A 146 -19.52 1.24 -29.80
C ILE A 146 -19.39 2.11 -31.06
N GLY A 147 -20.08 1.72 -32.12
CA GLY A 147 -19.86 2.28 -33.46
C GLY A 147 -18.44 2.01 -33.96
N SER A 148 -17.74 3.07 -34.38
CA SER A 148 -16.34 2.99 -34.83
C SER A 148 -15.30 3.11 -33.71
N LYS A 149 -15.73 3.36 -32.46
CA LYS A 149 -14.83 3.62 -31.33
C LYS A 149 -14.87 2.50 -30.31
N TYR A 150 -13.73 2.24 -29.69
CA TYR A 150 -13.64 1.35 -28.54
C TYR A 150 -13.76 2.14 -27.23
N LYS A 151 -14.63 1.68 -26.32
CA LYS A 151 -14.83 2.29 -24.99
C LYS A 151 -14.63 1.25 -23.90
N LEU A 152 -14.02 1.67 -22.79
CA LEU A 152 -13.95 0.86 -21.58
C LEU A 152 -15.31 0.93 -20.87
N MET A 153 -15.88 -0.23 -20.56
CA MET A 153 -17.18 -0.38 -19.91
C MET A 153 -17.04 -1.33 -18.73
N PRO A 154 -17.74 -1.12 -17.60
CA PRO A 154 -17.78 -2.08 -16.51
C PRO A 154 -18.13 -3.49 -17.01
N VAL A 155 -17.45 -4.52 -16.49
CA VAL A 155 -17.75 -5.92 -16.83
C VAL A 155 -19.16 -6.29 -16.38
N ASN A 156 -19.52 -5.89 -15.16
CA ASN A 156 -20.88 -6.00 -14.64
C ASN A 156 -21.74 -4.85 -15.18
N GLY A 157 -22.66 -5.17 -16.08
CA GLY A 157 -23.54 -4.18 -16.73
C GLY A 157 -24.56 -3.50 -15.80
N LYS A 158 -24.76 -4.01 -14.57
CA LYS A 158 -25.60 -3.36 -13.56
C LYS A 158 -24.87 -2.24 -12.81
N LEU A 159 -23.52 -2.19 -12.90
CA LEU A 159 -22.74 -1.12 -12.31
C LEU A 159 -22.81 0.13 -13.17
N SER A 160 -22.91 1.29 -12.51
CA SER A 160 -22.77 2.57 -13.17
C SER A 160 -21.36 2.73 -13.76
N MET A 161 -21.24 3.66 -14.70
CA MET A 161 -19.95 4.00 -15.30
C MET A 161 -18.96 4.48 -14.22
N PHE A 162 -17.72 4.01 -14.30
CA PHE A 162 -16.64 4.44 -13.40
C PHE A 162 -16.34 5.94 -13.56
N GLN A 163 -15.95 6.58 -12.47
CA GLN A 163 -15.66 8.01 -12.44
C GLN A 163 -14.19 8.31 -12.76
N LYS A 164 -13.90 9.59 -13.01
CA LYS A 164 -12.53 10.10 -13.29
C LYS A 164 -11.53 9.85 -12.15
N ASN A 165 -12.00 9.65 -10.92
CA ASN A 165 -11.17 9.46 -9.73
C ASN A 165 -11.16 8.00 -9.24
N ASP A 166 -11.85 7.10 -9.95
CA ASP A 166 -11.88 5.68 -9.60
C ASP A 166 -10.73 4.94 -10.25
N LEU A 167 -10.27 3.86 -9.62
CA LEU A 167 -9.30 2.95 -10.23
C LEU A 167 -10.04 1.87 -11.01
N ILE A 168 -9.49 1.50 -12.16
CA ILE A 168 -10.06 0.47 -13.04
C ILE A 168 -9.00 -0.58 -13.39
N PHE A 169 -9.44 -1.80 -13.66
CA PHE A 169 -8.58 -2.92 -14.02
C PHE A 169 -9.27 -3.84 -15.03
N VAL A 170 -8.52 -4.68 -15.74
CA VAL A 170 -9.03 -5.55 -16.83
C VAL A 170 -8.76 -7.04 -16.61
N ALA A 171 -7.85 -7.38 -15.70
CA ALA A 171 -7.53 -8.76 -15.34
C ALA A 171 -7.83 -8.99 -13.86
N LYS A 172 -8.42 -10.15 -13.55
CA LYS A 172 -8.64 -10.56 -12.17
C LYS A 172 -7.29 -10.75 -11.47
N SER A 173 -7.22 -10.31 -10.21
CA SER A 173 -6.07 -10.55 -9.35
C SER A 173 -5.88 -12.07 -9.13
N PRO A 174 -4.64 -12.57 -9.12
CA PRO A 174 -4.37 -13.97 -8.83
C PRO A 174 -4.68 -14.31 -7.36
N ASP A 175 -4.66 -15.60 -7.02
CA ASP A 175 -4.67 -15.99 -5.63
C ASP A 175 -3.30 -15.74 -5.00
N TYR A 176 -3.27 -14.80 -4.04
CA TYR A 176 -2.06 -14.41 -3.33
C TYR A 176 -1.69 -15.32 -2.15
N CYS A 177 -2.47 -16.37 -1.90
CA CYS A 177 -2.21 -17.34 -0.83
C CYS A 177 -0.96 -18.17 -1.07
N LEU A 178 -0.91 -18.85 -2.21
CA LEU A 178 0.23 -19.68 -2.60
C LEU A 178 1.17 -18.88 -3.48
N LYS A 179 2.47 -19.16 -3.36
CA LYS A 179 3.45 -18.58 -4.29
C LYS A 179 3.21 -19.17 -5.68
N ASP A 180 3.06 -18.30 -6.68
CA ASP A 180 2.93 -18.66 -8.08
C ASP A 180 3.60 -17.58 -8.95
N ASP A 181 4.81 -17.89 -9.43
CA ASP A 181 5.59 -16.96 -10.24
C ASP A 181 4.96 -16.68 -11.63
N ARG A 182 4.14 -17.60 -12.17
CA ARG A 182 3.44 -17.41 -13.47
C ARG A 182 2.25 -16.45 -13.35
N ALA A 183 1.60 -16.49 -12.19
CA ALA A 183 0.53 -15.56 -11.84
C ALA A 183 1.06 -14.24 -11.26
N GLY A 184 2.31 -14.22 -10.77
CA GLY A 184 2.90 -13.08 -10.07
C GLY A 184 2.56 -13.03 -8.57
N SER A 185 2.09 -14.15 -8.00
CA SER A 185 1.77 -14.24 -6.58
C SER A 185 3.04 -14.49 -5.76
N PRO A 186 3.38 -13.63 -4.78
CA PRO A 186 4.47 -13.89 -3.85
C PRO A 186 4.15 -14.97 -2.80
N GLY A 187 2.87 -15.27 -2.56
CA GLY A 187 2.41 -16.14 -1.47
C GLY A 187 2.40 -15.48 -0.09
N THR A 188 1.74 -16.12 0.88
CA THR A 188 1.67 -15.65 2.28
C THR A 188 2.50 -16.46 3.28
N HIS A 189 3.12 -17.56 2.85
CA HIS A 189 3.89 -18.42 3.72
C HIS A 189 5.06 -17.67 4.39
N GLY A 190 5.24 -17.89 5.70
CA GLY A 190 6.30 -17.24 6.50
C GLY A 190 6.04 -15.77 6.86
N ARG A 191 4.89 -15.19 6.50
CA ARG A 191 4.53 -13.81 6.87
C ARG A 191 3.93 -13.75 8.27
N LEU A 192 4.26 -12.68 9.00
CA LEU A 192 3.67 -12.37 10.30
C LEU A 192 2.26 -11.77 10.11
N CYS A 193 1.30 -12.23 10.90
CA CYS A 193 -0.05 -11.67 10.98
C CYS A 193 -0.18 -10.79 12.24
N ASN A 194 -1.24 -9.98 12.30
CA ASN A 194 -1.79 -9.49 13.57
C ASN A 194 -3.21 -10.07 13.74
N ASN A 195 -3.54 -10.65 14.89
CA ASN A 195 -4.78 -11.39 15.12
C ASN A 195 -6.01 -10.48 15.40
N THR A 196 -5.87 -9.16 15.24
CA THR A 196 -6.94 -8.19 15.50
C THR A 196 -7.65 -7.73 14.22
N SER A 197 -7.20 -8.14 13.04
CA SER A 197 -7.75 -7.65 11.76
C SER A 197 -8.85 -8.56 11.20
N THR A 198 -10.03 -7.98 10.95
CA THR A 198 -11.20 -8.65 10.36
C THR A 198 -11.27 -8.56 8.83
N GLU A 199 -10.37 -7.82 8.18
CA GLU A 199 -10.27 -7.74 6.70
C GLU A 199 -9.49 -8.93 6.10
N ARG A 200 -9.56 -9.12 4.75
CA ARG A 200 -8.80 -10.11 3.95
C ARG A 200 -7.29 -9.83 4.01
N THR A 201 -6.75 -10.06 5.19
CA THR A 201 -5.37 -9.82 5.60
C THR A 201 -4.61 -11.13 5.56
N VAL A 202 -3.31 -11.08 5.87
CA VAL A 202 -2.50 -12.28 6.14
C VAL A 202 -3.13 -13.16 7.22
N ALA A 203 -3.89 -12.60 8.16
CA ALA A 203 -4.54 -13.36 9.23
C ALA A 203 -5.74 -14.19 8.74
N THR A 204 -6.35 -13.85 7.59
CA THR A 204 -7.50 -14.60 7.07
C THR A 204 -7.03 -15.91 6.43
N PRO A 205 -7.51 -17.08 6.89
CA PRO A 205 -7.17 -18.36 6.28
C PRO A 205 -7.44 -18.36 4.77
N CYS A 206 -6.50 -18.92 4.02
CA CYS A 206 -6.72 -19.24 2.62
C CYS A 206 -7.79 -20.33 2.55
N ALA A 207 -8.81 -20.19 1.72
CA ALA A 207 -9.91 -21.14 1.67
C ALA A 207 -9.43 -22.47 1.07
N ALA A 208 -8.90 -23.35 1.93
CA ALA A 208 -8.82 -24.81 1.83
C ALA A 208 -8.14 -25.35 3.11
N GLY A 209 -8.91 -25.96 4.01
CA GLY A 209 -8.42 -26.73 5.15
C GLY A 209 -8.71 -26.11 6.52
N GLU A 210 -9.31 -26.92 7.41
CA GLU A 210 -9.42 -26.68 8.85
C GLU A 210 -8.10 -26.19 9.46
N VAL A 211 -8.19 -25.15 10.28
CA VAL A 211 -7.06 -24.65 11.07
C VAL A 211 -6.76 -25.67 12.17
N THR A 212 -5.83 -26.60 11.92
CA THR A 212 -5.24 -27.41 12.99
C THR A 212 -3.99 -26.71 13.54
N GLY A 213 -4.23 -25.69 14.38
CA GLY A 213 -3.22 -25.20 15.32
C GLY A 213 -2.80 -23.74 15.15
N LEU A 214 -3.22 -22.90 16.10
CA LEU A 214 -2.48 -21.68 16.45
C LEU A 214 -1.29 -22.08 17.34
N SER A 215 -0.06 -22.07 16.83
CA SER A 215 1.11 -22.23 17.69
C SER A 215 1.48 -20.89 18.34
N ARG A 216 1.33 -20.83 19.66
CA ARG A 216 1.67 -19.65 20.47
C ARG A 216 3.15 -19.73 20.83
N GLN A 217 4.05 -19.25 19.97
CA GLN A 217 5.46 -19.10 20.37
C GLN A 217 5.59 -17.94 21.37
N LYS A 218 5.74 -18.25 22.66
CA LYS A 218 6.28 -17.31 23.65
C LYS A 218 7.73 -17.02 23.27
N ARG A 219 8.15 -15.76 23.32
CA ARG A 219 9.59 -15.46 23.37
C ARG A 219 10.09 -16.01 24.71
N SER A 220 10.93 -17.03 24.68
CA SER A 220 11.86 -17.27 25.77
C SER A 220 12.85 -16.11 25.72
N ALA A 221 12.75 -15.17 26.65
CA ALA A 221 13.86 -14.27 26.91
C ALA A 221 15.02 -15.16 27.38
N GLY A 222 15.98 -15.44 26.48
CA GLY A 222 17.26 -15.95 26.89
C GLY A 222 17.92 -14.88 27.74
N VAL A 223 17.86 -15.04 29.05
CA VAL A 223 18.66 -14.27 29.99
C VAL A 223 20.11 -14.70 29.75
N SER A 224 20.87 -13.89 29.03
CA SER A 224 22.32 -13.99 29.07
C SER A 224 22.76 -13.61 30.48
N ALA A 225 23.13 -14.60 31.28
CA ALA A 225 23.79 -14.39 32.56
C ALA A 225 25.19 -13.80 32.28
N SER A 226 25.32 -12.49 32.41
CA SER A 226 26.63 -11.82 32.51
C SER A 226 27.01 -11.76 33.98
N THR A 227 28.03 -12.56 34.31
CA THR A 227 28.68 -12.68 35.62
C THR A 227 29.16 -11.33 36.13
N THR A 228 28.83 -11.03 37.39
CA THR A 228 29.24 -9.83 38.13
C THR A 228 30.69 -9.92 38.60
N GLY A 229 31.47 -8.87 38.35
CA GLY A 229 32.72 -8.55 39.03
C GLY A 229 32.53 -7.26 39.84
N ALA A 230 32.79 -7.33 41.14
CA ALA A 230 32.56 -6.28 42.13
C ALA A 230 33.59 -5.14 42.06
N ALA A 231 33.16 -3.92 42.36
CA ALA A 231 33.95 -2.89 43.05
C ALA A 231 33.04 -1.79 43.61
N THR A 232 33.46 -1.26 44.75
CA THR A 232 32.73 -0.54 45.80
C THR A 232 32.68 0.99 45.67
N SER A 233 31.64 1.57 46.30
CA SER A 233 31.64 2.73 47.23
C SER A 233 31.02 4.08 46.82
N ASN A 234 30.14 4.52 47.74
CA ASN A 234 29.80 5.88 48.22
C ASN A 234 28.70 6.77 47.58
N ALA A 235 27.52 6.68 48.22
CA ALA A 235 26.77 7.74 48.93
C ALA A 235 26.44 9.11 48.27
N LYS A 236 25.14 9.42 48.10
CA LYS A 236 24.34 10.37 48.94
C LYS A 236 22.91 10.59 48.40
N SER A 237 22.05 11.00 49.33
CA SER A 237 20.58 11.00 49.38
C SER A 237 19.79 12.00 48.50
N ALA A 238 18.46 11.75 48.43
CA ALA A 238 17.29 12.66 48.29
C ALA A 238 16.40 12.29 47.08
N GLU A 239 15.28 11.57 47.26
CA GLU A 239 13.92 11.97 47.71
C GLU A 239 12.92 12.28 46.55
N HIS A 240 11.72 11.69 46.70
CA HIS A 240 10.41 12.01 46.10
C HIS A 240 10.11 11.70 44.61
N GLY A 241 9.03 10.92 44.38
CA GLY A 241 8.23 11.04 43.15
C GLY A 241 7.67 9.74 42.57
N SER A 242 6.45 9.40 42.96
CA SER A 242 5.58 8.30 42.49
C SER A 242 5.30 8.30 40.98
N THR A 243 5.30 7.14 40.31
CA THR A 243 4.17 6.54 39.56
C THR A 243 4.61 5.42 38.59
N PRO A 244 3.79 4.38 38.38
CA PRO A 244 4.15 3.20 37.59
C PRO A 244 3.98 3.44 36.08
N THR A 245 5.02 3.11 35.32
CA THR A 245 4.98 3.08 33.86
C THR A 245 4.19 1.86 33.37
N ASN A 246 2.89 2.03 33.13
CA ASN A 246 2.09 1.07 32.36
C ASN A 246 2.46 1.19 30.87
N ALA A 247 3.57 0.57 30.48
CA ALA A 247 3.87 0.30 29.09
C ALA A 247 2.89 -0.77 28.60
N THR A 248 1.94 -0.38 27.75
CA THR A 248 1.05 -1.30 27.05
C THR A 248 1.88 -2.20 26.13
N GLU A 249 2.20 -3.40 26.61
CA GLU A 249 2.82 -4.47 25.86
C GLU A 249 1.87 -4.91 24.73
N GLN A 250 2.01 -4.32 23.54
CA GLN A 250 1.30 -4.80 22.34
C GLN A 250 1.81 -6.20 21.98
N GLN A 251 1.11 -7.22 22.46
CA GLN A 251 1.36 -8.62 22.17
C GLN A 251 1.15 -8.92 20.68
N GLN A 252 2.23 -8.84 19.90
CA GLN A 252 2.24 -9.21 18.49
C GLN A 252 2.27 -10.74 18.35
N LYS A 253 1.09 -11.37 18.36
CA LYS A 253 0.94 -12.83 18.18
C LYS A 253 1.21 -13.21 16.72
N ARG A 254 2.17 -14.12 16.48
CA ARG A 254 2.51 -14.65 15.16
C ARG A 254 1.48 -15.71 14.72
N CYS A 255 0.77 -15.50 13.61
CA CYS A 255 0.17 -16.62 12.86
C CYS A 255 1.23 -17.12 11.89
N VAL A 256 1.67 -18.36 12.02
CA VAL A 256 2.43 -19.03 10.97
C VAL A 256 1.42 -19.82 10.15
N ILE A 257 1.15 -19.38 8.91
CA ILE A 257 0.31 -20.16 7.99
C ILE A 257 1.13 -21.36 7.52
N HIS A 258 0.87 -22.53 8.11
CA HIS A 258 1.36 -23.81 7.61
C HIS A 258 0.45 -24.31 6.48
N LEU A 259 1.05 -24.73 5.37
CA LEU A 259 0.35 -25.46 4.31
C LEU A 259 0.22 -26.91 4.74
N VAL A 260 -1.01 -27.39 4.97
CA VAL A 260 -1.25 -28.82 5.15
C VAL A 260 -1.09 -29.48 3.78
N LYS A 261 -0.13 -30.40 3.64
CA LYS A 261 -0.04 -31.30 2.47
C LYS A 261 -1.30 -32.16 2.44
N TRP A 262 -2.05 -32.09 1.35
CA TRP A 262 -3.09 -33.09 1.05
C TRP A 262 -2.44 -34.48 1.03
N ARG A 263 -2.82 -35.35 1.97
CA ARG A 263 -2.65 -36.80 1.80
C ARG A 263 -3.85 -37.25 0.97
N ASN A 264 -3.60 -37.68 -0.25
CA ASN A 264 -4.59 -38.37 -1.07
C ASN A 264 -4.99 -39.65 -0.33
N HIS A 265 -6.29 -39.80 -0.06
CA HIS A 265 -6.93 -41.09 0.20
C HIS A 265 -7.62 -41.55 -1.08
#